data_AF-A0A1E5VYT7-F1
#
_entry.id   AF-A0A1E5VYT7-F1
#
_cell.length_a   1.000
_cell.length_b   1.000
_cell.length_c   1.000
_cell.angle_alpha   90.00
_cell.angle_beta   90.00
_cell.angle_gamma   90.00
#
_symmetry.space_group_name_H-M   'P 1'
#
loop_
_entity.id
_entity.type
_entity.pdbx_description
1 polymer ?
#
loop_
_entity_poly.entity_id
_entity_poly.type
_entity_poly.pdbx_seq_one_letter_code
_entity_poly.pdbx_strand_id
1 'polypeptide(L)'
;GRPQPLKAGRTARSHAYSLSGTSNNATTTTLDESKVKLIFCSKMYCDTEPHDCYCCLNGRPEPLCYDTERECRAKCPHCNPKCLT
;
A
#
# COMPACT_ATOMS: atom_id res chain seq x y z
N GLY A 1 -21.77 23.78 39.43
CA GLY A 1 -20.40 24.12 38.98
C GLY A 1 -20.20 23.57 37.59
N ARG A 2 -19.95 24.43 36.61
CA ARG A 2 -19.67 24.06 35.21
C ARG A 2 -18.19 24.37 34.96
N PRO A 3 -17.35 23.40 34.57
CA PRO A 3 -15.94 23.68 34.31
C PRO A 3 -15.79 24.61 33.10
N GLN A 4 -14.93 25.62 33.25
CA GLN A 4 -14.55 26.56 32.19
C GLN A 4 -13.67 25.88 31.13
N PRO A 5 -13.80 26.23 29.84
CA PRO A 5 -12.84 25.83 28.82
C PRO A 5 -11.56 26.67 28.96
N LEU A 6 -10.41 26.01 29.05
CA LEU A 6 -9.08 26.63 28.98
C LEU A 6 -8.90 27.29 27.60
N LYS A 7 -8.86 28.63 27.56
CA LYS A 7 -8.44 29.40 26.38
C LYS A 7 -6.91 29.36 26.28
N ALA A 8 -6.37 28.59 25.35
CA ALA A 8 -4.99 28.76 24.89
C ALA A 8 -4.98 29.68 23.66
N GLY A 9 -4.59 30.95 23.86
CA GLY A 9 -4.49 31.96 22.81
C GLY A 9 -3.15 31.90 22.05
N ARG A 10 -3.24 31.59 20.75
CA ARG A 10 -2.52 32.09 19.56
C ARG A 10 -1.01 32.42 19.64
N THR A 11 -0.23 31.78 18.76
CA THR A 11 0.43 32.42 17.59
C THR A 11 0.87 31.35 16.58
N ALA A 12 0.07 31.09 15.54
CA ALA A 12 0.52 30.29 14.40
C ALA A 12 1.37 31.19 13.49
N ARG A 13 2.68 30.98 13.45
CA ARG A 13 3.57 31.59 12.45
C ARG A 13 3.37 30.84 11.13
N SER A 14 2.62 31.40 10.19
CA SER A 14 2.54 30.86 8.84
C SER A 14 3.82 31.20 8.08
N HIS A 15 4.76 30.26 8.01
CA HIS A 15 5.84 30.33 7.01
C HIS A 15 5.22 30.04 5.64
N ALA A 16 5.08 31.07 4.81
CA ALA A 16 4.79 30.89 3.40
C ALA A 16 6.01 30.21 2.76
N TYR A 17 5.92 28.91 2.53
CA TYR A 17 6.86 28.24 1.66
C TYR A 17 6.50 28.66 0.23
N SER A 18 7.35 29.47 -0.40
CA SER A 18 7.25 29.71 -1.83
C SER A 18 7.51 28.36 -2.52
N LEU A 19 6.46 27.71 -2.98
CA LEU A 19 6.55 26.48 -3.76
C LEU A 19 7.03 26.86 -5.17
N SER A 20 8.34 26.96 -5.35
CA SER A 20 8.94 27.05 -6.68
C SER A 20 8.56 25.78 -7.45
N GLY A 21 7.63 25.92 -8.39
CA GLY A 21 7.16 24.83 -9.23
C GLY A 21 8.27 24.40 -10.19
N THR A 22 9.08 23.43 -9.78
CA THR A 22 9.97 22.73 -10.71
C THR A 22 9.09 21.86 -11.60
N SER A 23 8.86 22.32 -12.84
CA SER A 23 8.25 21.51 -13.88
C SER A 23 9.23 20.40 -14.27
N ASN A 24 9.12 19.24 -13.61
CA ASN A 24 9.77 18.03 -14.07
C ASN A 24 9.05 17.62 -15.37
N ASN A 25 9.68 17.88 -16.52
CA ASN A 25 9.26 17.28 -17.77
C ASN A 25 9.58 15.79 -17.71
N ALA A 26 8.75 15.03 -16.99
CA ALA A 26 8.86 13.60 -16.90
C ALA A 26 8.49 13.05 -18.28
N THR A 27 9.51 12.68 -19.05
CA THR A 27 9.32 11.92 -20.28
C THR A 27 8.61 10.63 -19.88
N THR A 28 7.30 10.57 -20.09
CA THR A 28 6.50 9.37 -19.86
C THR A 28 6.92 8.36 -20.91
N THR A 29 7.90 7.52 -20.59
CA THR A 29 8.00 6.23 -21.27
C THR A 29 6.66 5.55 -21.05
N THR A 30 5.90 5.33 -22.12
CA THR A 30 4.71 4.50 -22.10
C THR A 30 5.16 3.13 -21.61
N LEU A 31 5.10 2.90 -20.30
CA LEU A 31 5.14 1.56 -19.74
C LEU A 31 4.05 0.82 -20.48
N ASP A 32 4.42 -0.10 -21.36
CA ASP A 32 3.47 -0.93 -22.10
C ASP A 32 2.46 -1.47 -21.11
N GLU A 33 1.28 -0.84 -21.14
CA GLU A 33 0.33 -0.82 -20.04
C GLU A 33 -0.27 -2.21 -19.79
N SER A 34 -0.05 -3.13 -20.73
CA SER A 34 -0.49 -4.50 -20.70
C SER A 34 0.37 -5.46 -19.85
N LYS A 35 1.52 -5.02 -19.33
CA LYS A 35 2.50 -5.91 -18.67
C LYS A 35 2.48 -5.92 -17.15
N VAL A 36 1.67 -5.08 -16.50
CA VAL A 36 1.60 -5.06 -15.03
C VAL A 36 0.74 -6.21 -14.54
N LYS A 37 1.32 -7.13 -13.75
CA LYS A 37 0.62 -8.21 -13.06
C LYS A 37 0.87 -8.11 -11.56
N LEU A 38 -0.18 -7.84 -10.79
CA LEU A 38 -0.15 -7.86 -9.34
C LEU A 38 -0.64 -9.23 -8.85
N ILE A 39 0.16 -9.90 -8.03
CA ILE A 39 -0.22 -11.16 -7.39
C ILE A 39 -0.33 -10.89 -5.90
N PHE A 40 -1.48 -11.19 -5.30
CA PHE A 40 -1.74 -10.93 -3.89
C PHE A 40 -1.11 -12.02 -3.01
N CYS A 41 0.21 -12.13 -3.04
CA CYS A 41 1.00 -13.09 -2.28
C CYS A 41 2.10 -12.34 -1.53
N SER A 42 2.18 -12.49 -0.21
CA SER A 42 3.21 -11.84 0.60
C SER A 42 3.85 -12.82 1.56
N LYS A 43 5.16 -12.64 1.80
CA LYS A 43 5.88 -13.38 2.82
C LYS A 43 5.46 -12.86 4.20
N MET A 44 5.03 -13.76 5.07
CA MET A 44 4.61 -13.49 6.44
C MET A 44 5.29 -14.47 7.38
N TYR A 45 5.25 -14.15 8.67
CA TYR A 45 5.61 -15.10 9.72
C TYR A 45 4.34 -15.81 10.18
N CYS A 46 4.34 -17.14 10.14
CA CYS A 46 3.22 -17.95 10.64
C CYS A 46 3.52 -18.40 12.07
N ASP A 47 2.60 -18.14 13.00
CA ASP A 47 2.80 -18.45 14.43
C ASP A 47 2.48 -19.91 14.79
N THR A 48 1.58 -20.57 14.05
CA THR A 48 1.13 -21.94 14.34
C THR A 48 2.25 -22.95 14.21
N GLU A 49 3.12 -22.74 13.23
CA GLU A 49 4.39 -23.45 13.04
C GLU A 49 5.39 -22.33 12.79
N PRO A 50 6.34 -22.03 13.68
CA PRO A 50 7.18 -20.85 13.55
C PRO A 50 8.09 -20.93 12.31
N HIS A 51 7.64 -20.38 11.20
CA HIS A 51 8.34 -20.39 9.92
C HIS A 51 7.94 -19.22 9.03
N ASP A 52 8.78 -18.97 8.03
CA ASP A 52 8.46 -18.07 6.92
C ASP A 52 7.43 -18.74 6.00
N CYS A 53 6.23 -18.16 5.92
CA CYS A 53 5.14 -18.63 5.08
C CYS A 53 4.73 -17.56 4.05
N TYR A 54 3.89 -17.93 3.08
CA TYR A 54 3.43 -17.01 2.04
C TYR A 54 1.90 -16.98 2.01
N CYS A 55 1.32 -15.83 2.29
CA CYS A 55 -0.12 -15.68 2.50
C CYS A 55 -0.80 -14.79 1.47
N CYS A 56 -2.05 -15.13 1.14
CA CYS A 56 -2.89 -14.29 0.29
C CYS A 56 -3.34 -13.04 1.04
N LEU A 57 -3.05 -11.85 0.50
CA LEU A 57 -3.36 -10.57 1.15
C LEU A 57 -4.87 -10.25 1.23
N ASN A 58 -5.69 -10.95 0.45
CA ASN A 58 -7.13 -10.71 0.36
C ASN A 58 -7.99 -11.93 0.76
N GLY A 59 -7.40 -12.95 1.38
CA GLY A 59 -8.16 -14.07 1.96
C GLY A 59 -8.94 -13.59 3.19
N ARG A 60 -10.27 -13.68 3.15
CA ARG A 60 -11.16 -13.48 4.30
C ARG A 60 -11.92 -14.78 4.58
N PRO A 61 -12.23 -15.13 5.84
CA PRO A 61 -11.96 -14.37 7.08
C PRO A 61 -10.50 -14.40 7.54
N GLU A 62 -9.76 -15.48 7.24
CA GLU A 62 -8.31 -15.58 7.48
C GLU A 62 -7.55 -15.68 6.14
N PRO A 63 -6.32 -15.13 6.06
CA PRO A 63 -5.51 -15.23 4.87
C PRO A 63 -5.07 -16.68 4.65
N LEU A 64 -5.31 -17.21 3.46
CA LEU A 64 -4.80 -18.53 3.06
C LEU A 64 -3.27 -18.46 2.90
N CYS A 65 -2.55 -19.29 3.64
CA CYS A 65 -1.09 -19.36 3.61
C CYS A 65 -0.59 -20.67 3.02
N TYR A 66 0.61 -20.61 2.45
CA TYR A 66 1.30 -21.73 1.81
C TYR A 66 2.78 -21.71 2.17
N ASP A 67 3.41 -22.89 2.20
CA ASP A 67 4.81 -23.04 2.58
C ASP A 67 5.78 -22.50 1.52
N THR A 68 5.32 -22.42 0.26
CA THR A 68 6.16 -21.98 -0.87
C THR A 68 5.59 -20.77 -1.59
N GLU A 69 6.47 -19.84 -1.97
CA GLU A 69 6.10 -18.67 -2.79
C GLU A 69 5.43 -19.09 -4.10
N ARG A 70 5.91 -20.18 -4.72
CA ARG A 70 5.36 -20.72 -5.96
C ARG A 70 3.88 -21.08 -5.81
N GLU A 71 3.54 -21.81 -4.75
CA GLU A 71 2.18 -22.22 -4.50
C GLU A 71 1.27 -21.04 -4.19
N CYS A 72 1.73 -20.12 -3.35
CA CYS A 72 1.04 -18.88 -3.06
C CYS A 72 0.77 -18.05 -4.32
N ARG A 73 1.76 -17.88 -5.19
CA ARG A 73 1.58 -17.17 -6.46
C ARG A 73 0.66 -17.89 -7.44
N ALA A 74 0.52 -19.20 -7.36
CA ALA A 74 -0.39 -19.97 -8.21
C ALA A 74 -1.85 -19.93 -7.72
N LYS A 75 -2.06 -19.88 -6.40
CA LYS A 75 -3.39 -20.00 -5.78
C LYS A 75 -4.01 -18.67 -5.35
N CYS A 76 -3.20 -17.68 -4.99
CA CYS A 76 -3.71 -16.37 -4.58
C CYS A 76 -4.26 -15.58 -5.78
N PRO A 77 -5.24 -14.67 -5.57
CA PRO A 77 -5.81 -13.85 -6.64
C PRO A 77 -4.77 -13.01 -7.37
N HIS A 78 -4.98 -12.82 -8.67
CA HIS A 78 -4.16 -11.95 -9.52
C HIS A 78 -5.00 -10.75 -9.96
N CYS A 79 -4.37 -9.58 -10.01
CA CYS A 79 -4.91 -8.41 -10.69
C CYS A 79 -4.02 -8.12 -11.90
N ASN A 80 -4.62 -8.18 -13.08
CA ASN A 80 -4.01 -7.78 -14.34
C ASN A 80 -4.73 -6.51 -14.78
N PRO A 81 -4.37 -5.32 -14.25
CA PRO A 81 -5.04 -4.09 -14.58
C PRO A 81 -4.96 -3.85 -16.09
N LYS A 82 -6.10 -3.45 -16.67
CA LYS A 82 -6.11 -2.83 -17.99
C LYS A 82 -6.04 -1.33 -17.76
N CYS A 83 -4.99 -0.68 -18.23
CA CYS A 83 -4.99 0.78 -18.24
C CYS A 83 -5.97 1.27 -19.31
N LEU A 84 -6.61 2.40 -19.02
CA LEU A 84 -7.42 3.09 -20.00
C LEU A 84 -6.45 3.86 -20.92
N THR A 85 -6.44 3.47 -22.19
CA THR A 85 -5.73 4.16 -23.28
C THR A 85 -6.49 5.40 -23.72
#